data_AF-Q28RE2-F1
#
_entry.id   AF-Q28RE2-F1
#
_cell.length_a   1.000
_cell.length_b   1.000
_cell.length_c   1.000
_cell.angle_alpha   90.00
_cell.angle_beta   90.00
_cell.angle_gamma   90.00
#
_symmetry.space_group_name_H-M   'P 1'
#
loop_
_entity.id
_entity.type
_entity.pdbx_description
1 polymer ?
#
loop_
_entity_poly.entity_id
_entity_poly.type
_entity_poly.pdbx_seq_one_letter_code
_entity_poly.pdbx_strand_id
1 'polypeptide(L)'
;MRAALACALCLAPLPATADGPALAHLTVAGTTIALTEVAPIEPGQPMSFAQMHLGFPLPPILHLTLMTTDGAMEVRHLSLNTATGTSDGTGTPLGPETFLWFPLQNALITEAPQQLRIEADALSRTPLGQVATRPVLIEIQFTSP
;
A
#
# COMPACT_ATOMS: atom_id res chain seq x y z
N MET A 1 36.76 -22.34 49.32
CA MET A 1 36.96 -20.95 48.83
C MET A 1 36.39 -20.88 47.42
N ARG A 2 35.52 -19.89 47.16
CA ARG A 2 34.84 -19.63 45.88
C ARG A 2 35.77 -18.84 44.92
N ALA A 3 35.76 -19.18 43.63
CA ALA A 3 36.10 -18.28 42.51
C ALA A 3 35.57 -18.95 41.22
N ALA A 4 34.38 -18.57 40.72
CA ALA A 4 34.06 -17.42 39.87
C ALA A 4 34.19 -17.76 38.37
N LEU A 5 33.01 -17.89 37.75
CA LEU A 5 32.72 -17.95 36.31
C LEU A 5 33.40 -16.80 35.55
N ALA A 6 33.83 -17.09 34.32
CA ALA A 6 33.78 -16.12 33.22
C ALA A 6 33.18 -16.80 32.00
N CYS A 7 31.85 -16.70 31.89
CA CYS A 7 31.10 -17.08 30.70
C CYS A 7 31.34 -15.99 29.65
N ALA A 8 32.15 -16.29 28.63
CA ALA A 8 32.31 -15.42 27.48
C ALA A 8 31.03 -15.46 26.63
N LEU A 9 30.08 -14.59 26.96
CA LEU A 9 28.94 -14.27 26.10
C LEU A 9 29.48 -13.65 24.81
N CYS A 10 29.63 -14.50 23.79
CA CYS A 10 29.67 -14.05 22.41
C CYS A 10 28.30 -13.42 22.12
N LEU A 11 28.21 -12.09 22.12
CA LEU A 11 27.08 -11.39 21.53
C LEU A 11 27.08 -11.73 20.04
N ALA A 12 26.29 -12.73 19.66
CA ALA A 12 25.87 -12.86 18.28
C ALA A 12 25.09 -11.58 17.91
N PRO A 13 25.39 -10.92 16.77
CA PRO A 13 24.54 -9.84 16.30
C PRO A 13 23.14 -10.44 16.09
N LEU A 14 22.18 -9.96 16.87
CA LEU A 14 20.76 -10.26 16.66
C LEU A 14 20.46 -9.95 15.18
N PRO A 15 19.83 -10.88 14.42
CA PRO A 15 19.31 -10.51 13.12
C PRO A 15 18.35 -9.35 13.35
N ALA A 16 18.63 -8.21 12.74
CA ALA A 16 17.72 -7.07 12.78
C ALA A 16 16.38 -7.54 12.22
N THR A 17 15.39 -7.67 13.09
CA THR A 17 13.99 -7.79 12.66
C THR A 17 13.67 -6.45 12.01
N ALA A 18 13.31 -6.47 10.73
CA ALA A 18 12.65 -5.32 10.12
C ALA A 18 11.20 -5.30 10.61
N ASP A 19 11.01 -5.11 11.93
CA ASP A 19 9.71 -4.84 12.53
C ASP A 19 9.32 -3.41 12.14
N GLY A 20 8.68 -3.27 10.99
CA GLY A 20 8.16 -2.02 10.47
C GLY A 20 6.74 -2.20 9.93
N PRO A 21 5.95 -1.12 9.81
CA PRO A 21 4.67 -1.18 9.12
C PRO A 21 4.88 -1.57 7.65
N ALA A 22 3.89 -2.24 7.05
CA ALA A 22 3.93 -2.53 5.63
C ALA A 22 4.05 -1.22 4.82
N LEU A 23 4.80 -1.30 3.72
CA LEU A 23 5.09 -0.17 2.85
C LEU A 23 4.40 -0.36 1.51
N ALA A 24 3.68 0.66 1.05
CA ALA A 24 3.11 0.69 -0.29
C ALA A 24 3.75 1.80 -1.12
N HIS A 25 4.25 1.45 -2.30
CA HIS A 25 4.66 2.40 -3.32
C HIS A 25 3.54 2.52 -4.35
N LEU A 26 2.90 3.69 -4.39
CA LEU A 26 1.92 4.02 -5.42
C LEU A 26 2.63 4.80 -6.53
N THR A 27 2.70 4.21 -7.72
CA THR A 27 3.22 4.85 -8.93
C THR A 27 2.08 5.13 -9.90
N VAL A 28 1.90 6.41 -10.24
CA VAL A 28 0.87 6.85 -11.18
C VAL A 28 1.48 7.78 -12.21
N ALA A 29 1.31 7.46 -13.50
CA ALA A 29 1.87 8.25 -14.60
C ALA A 29 3.37 8.61 -14.42
N GLY A 30 4.15 7.70 -13.84
CA GLY A 30 5.59 7.89 -13.57
C GLY A 30 5.93 8.66 -12.30
N THR A 31 4.95 9.08 -11.50
CA THR A 31 5.17 9.69 -10.17
C THR A 31 4.96 8.64 -9.09
N THR A 32 5.96 8.41 -8.25
CA THR A 32 5.91 7.43 -7.15
C THR A 32 5.80 8.13 -5.80
N ILE A 33 4.88 7.68 -4.96
CA ILE A 33 4.77 8.08 -3.56
C ILE A 33 4.88 6.86 -2.65
N ALA A 34 5.60 7.01 -1.54
CA ALA A 34 5.67 6.01 -0.49
C ALA A 34 4.58 6.26 0.56
N LEU A 35 3.83 5.22 0.90
CA LEU A 35 2.77 5.20 1.88
C LEU A 35 3.09 4.12 2.91
N THR A 36 2.77 4.38 4.17
CA THR A 36 2.92 3.43 5.28
C THR A 36 1.54 2.93 5.69
N GLU A 37 1.45 1.68 6.09
CA GLU A 37 0.27 1.10 6.70
C GLU A 37 -0.26 1.98 7.86
N VAL A 38 -1.56 2.24 7.85
CA VAL A 38 -2.24 3.12 8.83
C VAL A 38 -2.73 2.33 10.05
N ALA A 39 -2.98 1.03 9.89
CA ALA A 39 -3.44 0.12 10.93
C ALA A 39 -3.09 -1.33 10.56
N PRO A 40 -2.94 -2.23 11.55
CA PRO A 40 -2.62 -3.64 11.34
C PRO A 40 -3.43 -4.29 10.22
N ILE A 41 -2.74 -4.93 9.28
CA ILE A 41 -3.35 -5.68 8.18
C ILE A 41 -3.96 -6.97 8.73
N GLU A 42 -5.29 -7.08 8.60
CA GLU A 42 -6.04 -8.29 8.95
C GLU A 42 -6.59 -8.96 7.68
N PRO A 43 -6.54 -10.31 7.58
CA PRO A 43 -7.11 -11.03 6.45
C PRO A 43 -8.60 -10.70 6.22
N GLY A 44 -8.94 -10.33 4.99
CA GLY A 44 -10.31 -10.00 4.61
C GLY A 44 -10.79 -8.61 5.01
N GLN A 45 -9.97 -7.81 5.70
CA GLN A 45 -10.25 -6.40 5.99
C GLN A 45 -9.64 -5.47 4.93
N PRO A 46 -10.20 -4.25 4.75
CA PRO A 46 -9.56 -3.23 3.94
C PRO A 46 -8.19 -2.83 4.53
N MET A 47 -7.14 -3.00 3.75
CA MET A 47 -5.82 -2.44 4.03
C MET A 47 -5.81 -0.96 3.68
N SER A 48 -5.19 -0.15 4.54
CA SER A 48 -5.10 1.30 4.34
C SER A 48 -3.66 1.77 4.49
N PHE A 49 -3.17 2.54 3.53
CA PHE A 49 -1.81 3.10 3.51
C PHE A 49 -1.87 4.61 3.30
N ALA A 50 -1.10 5.37 4.07
CA ALA A 50 -1.03 6.82 3.95
C ALA A 50 0.35 7.34 4.33
N GLN A 51 0.63 8.59 4.03
CA GLN A 51 1.73 9.29 4.69
C GLN A 51 1.29 9.66 6.10
N MET A 52 2.10 9.31 7.11
CA MET A 52 1.81 9.64 8.50
C MET A 52 2.47 10.96 8.89
N HIS A 53 1.68 11.90 9.43
CA HIS A 53 2.17 13.14 9.99
C HIS A 53 1.63 13.32 11.42
N LEU A 54 2.52 13.34 12.41
CA LEU A 54 2.16 13.45 13.83
C LEU A 54 1.14 12.40 14.30
N GLY A 55 1.18 11.20 13.70
CA GLY A 55 0.24 10.10 14.00
C GLY A 55 -1.08 10.15 13.22
N PHE A 56 -1.27 11.14 12.33
CA PHE A 56 -2.46 11.25 11.49
C PHE A 56 -2.16 10.88 10.04
N PRO A 57 -3.01 10.09 9.37
CA PRO A 57 -2.87 9.81 7.94
C PRO A 57 -3.20 11.07 7.13
N LEU A 58 -2.32 11.43 6.20
CA LEU A 58 -2.53 12.51 5.25
C LEU A 58 -2.98 11.95 3.89
N PRO A 59 -3.87 12.65 3.16
CA PRO A 59 -4.10 12.40 1.75
C PRO A 59 -2.78 12.48 0.95
N PRO A 60 -2.55 11.58 -0.01
CA PRO A 60 -3.45 10.52 -0.46
C PRO A 60 -3.46 9.28 0.46
N ILE A 61 -4.65 8.75 0.76
CA ILE A 61 -4.83 7.49 1.51
C ILE A 61 -5.23 6.38 0.53
N LEU A 62 -4.38 5.36 0.36
CA LEU A 62 -4.70 4.18 -0.43
C LEU A 62 -5.53 3.20 0.39
N HIS A 63 -6.71 2.83 -0.09
CA HIS A 63 -7.48 1.72 0.47
C HIS A 63 -7.52 0.56 -0.53
N LEU A 64 -7.31 -0.65 -0.05
CA LEU A 64 -7.30 -1.87 -0.84
C LEU A 64 -8.03 -2.97 -0.08
N THR A 65 -8.94 -3.70 -0.74
CA THR A 65 -9.53 -4.91 -0.19
C THR A 65 -9.20 -6.06 -1.12
N LEU A 66 -8.52 -7.06 -0.58
CA LEU A 66 -8.26 -8.33 -1.25
C LEU A 66 -9.32 -9.35 -0.85
N MET A 67 -9.68 -10.20 -1.79
CA MET A 67 -10.57 -11.34 -1.55
C MET A 67 -9.94 -12.58 -2.15
N THR A 68 -10.09 -13.73 -1.49
CA THR A 68 -9.70 -15.01 -2.08
C THR A 68 -10.92 -15.62 -2.76
N THR A 69 -10.87 -15.74 -4.08
CA THR A 69 -11.89 -16.42 -4.89
C THR A 69 -11.25 -17.65 -5.51
N ASP A 70 -11.80 -18.84 -5.23
CA ASP A 70 -11.33 -20.12 -5.81
C ASP A 70 -9.81 -20.39 -5.63
N GLY A 71 -9.24 -19.92 -4.51
CA GLY A 71 -7.82 -20.10 -4.20
C GLY A 71 -6.87 -19.09 -4.85
N ALA A 72 -7.39 -18.13 -5.62
CA ALA A 72 -6.65 -16.98 -6.12
C ALA A 72 -7.02 -15.71 -5.32
N MET A 73 -6.04 -14.85 -5.02
CA MET A 73 -6.35 -13.52 -4.51
C MET A 73 -6.75 -12.59 -5.65
N GLU A 74 -7.79 -11.79 -5.40
CA GLU A 74 -8.35 -10.82 -6.32
C GLU A 74 -8.49 -9.46 -5.62
N VAL A 75 -8.26 -8.37 -6.36
CA VAL A 75 -8.55 -7.03 -5.85
C VAL A 75 -10.05 -6.76 -5.97
N ARG A 76 -10.75 -6.74 -4.83
CA ARG A 76 -12.19 -6.44 -4.80
C ARG A 76 -12.47 -4.95 -4.81
N HIS A 77 -11.64 -4.16 -4.13
CA HIS A 77 -11.80 -2.72 -4.04
C HIS A 77 -10.42 -2.06 -3.96
N LEU A 78 -10.24 -0.98 -4.72
CA LEU A 78 -9.05 -0.14 -4.67
C LEU A 78 -9.48 1.31 -4.82
N SER A 79 -9.04 2.17 -3.92
CA SER A 79 -9.40 3.58 -3.97
C SER A 79 -8.32 4.46 -3.35
N LEU A 80 -8.36 5.74 -3.69
CA LEU A 80 -7.57 6.79 -3.06
C LEU A 80 -8.51 7.73 -2.31
N ASN A 81 -8.13 8.08 -1.09
CA ASN A 81 -8.79 8.90 -0.08
C ASN A 81 -10.09 8.38 0.53
N THR A 82 -10.75 7.41 -0.08
CA THR A 82 -12.08 6.97 0.38
C THR A 82 -12.31 5.49 0.39
N ALA A 83 -12.73 4.97 1.54
CA ALA A 83 -12.94 3.54 1.73
C ALA A 83 -14.17 2.95 1.03
N THR A 84 -15.11 3.77 0.51
CA THR A 84 -16.47 3.30 0.15
C THR A 84 -16.77 3.16 -1.34
N GLY A 85 -15.80 3.34 -2.24
CA GLY A 85 -16.00 3.17 -3.70
C GLY A 85 -17.00 4.13 -4.36
N THR A 86 -17.60 5.06 -3.60
CA THR A 86 -18.57 6.03 -4.09
C THR A 86 -17.83 7.30 -4.50
N SER A 87 -17.46 7.45 -5.77
CA SER A 87 -16.87 8.69 -6.27
C SER A 87 -17.86 9.84 -6.10
N ASP A 88 -17.66 10.72 -5.13
CA ASP A 88 -18.40 11.99 -5.03
C ASP A 88 -17.86 13.07 -6.00
N GLY A 89 -16.90 12.68 -6.85
CA GLY A 89 -16.27 13.56 -7.84
C GLY A 89 -15.09 14.36 -7.30
N THR A 90 -14.75 14.25 -6.02
CA THR A 90 -13.58 14.92 -5.42
C THR A 90 -12.33 14.07 -5.63
N GLY A 91 -11.85 14.02 -6.88
CA GLY A 91 -10.65 13.24 -7.19
C GLY A 91 -9.42 13.64 -6.37
N THR A 92 -8.45 12.73 -6.26
CA THR A 92 -7.22 12.94 -5.51
C THR A 92 -6.16 13.58 -6.39
N PRO A 93 -5.64 14.78 -6.08
CA PRO A 93 -4.55 15.35 -6.85
C PRO A 93 -3.26 14.57 -6.57
N LEU A 94 -2.69 13.98 -7.62
CA LEU A 94 -1.33 13.42 -7.59
C LEU A 94 -0.53 14.12 -8.68
N GLY A 95 0.25 15.15 -8.30
CA GLY A 95 0.96 16.00 -9.25
C GLY A 95 0.01 16.95 -10.01
N PRO A 96 0.18 17.13 -11.33
CA PRO A 96 -0.63 18.07 -12.11
C PRO A 96 -2.04 17.55 -12.43
N GLU A 97 -2.32 16.26 -12.25
CA GLU A 97 -3.59 15.64 -12.60
C GLU A 97 -4.39 15.28 -11.35
N THR A 98 -5.72 15.27 -11.49
CA THR A 98 -6.64 14.83 -10.44
C THR A 98 -7.19 13.45 -10.78
N PHE A 99 -7.01 12.48 -9.90
CA PHE A 99 -7.40 11.09 -10.12
C PHE A 99 -8.80 10.81 -9.58
N LEU A 100 -9.69 10.31 -10.44
CA LEU A 100 -11.09 10.02 -10.11
C LEU A 100 -11.26 8.59 -9.63
N TRP A 101 -12.27 8.33 -8.79
CA TRP A 101 -12.26 7.18 -7.90
C TRP A 101 -12.60 5.92 -8.68
N PHE A 102 -11.62 5.03 -8.72
CA PHE A 102 -11.48 3.98 -9.71
C PHE A 102 -12.48 2.84 -9.53
N PRO A 103 -13.22 2.45 -10.58
CA PRO A 103 -13.48 1.05 -10.81
C PRO A 103 -12.25 0.45 -11.49
N LEU A 104 -11.51 -0.40 -10.79
CA LEU A 104 -10.47 -1.22 -11.41
C LEU A 104 -11.12 -2.11 -12.46
N GLN A 105 -10.81 -1.88 -13.73
CA GLN A 105 -11.31 -2.72 -14.82
C GLN A 105 -10.39 -3.93 -15.05
N ASN A 106 -9.09 -3.76 -14.80
CA ASN A 106 -8.06 -4.78 -15.03
C ASN A 106 -7.01 -4.68 -13.92
N ALA A 107 -7.16 -5.42 -12.81
CA ALA A 107 -6.13 -5.54 -11.80
C ALA A 107 -5.43 -6.88 -11.97
N LEU A 108 -4.13 -6.87 -12.25
CA LEU A 108 -3.31 -8.08 -12.20
C LEU A 108 -2.54 -8.10 -10.89
N ILE A 109 -2.75 -9.15 -10.09
CA ILE A 109 -1.95 -9.43 -8.90
C ILE A 109 -0.80 -10.37 -9.29
N THR A 110 0.43 -9.96 -9.00
CA THR A 110 1.59 -10.87 -9.01
C THR A 110 2.14 -10.95 -7.60
N GLU A 111 2.12 -12.15 -7.03
CA GLU A 111 2.54 -12.39 -5.64
C GLU A 111 3.97 -12.95 -5.57
N ALA A 112 4.75 -12.35 -4.68
CA ALA A 112 5.90 -13.00 -4.05
C ALA A 112 5.58 -13.12 -2.55
N PRO A 113 6.21 -14.03 -1.79
CA PRO A 113 5.84 -14.33 -0.39
C PRO A 113 5.87 -13.13 0.58
N GLN A 114 6.37 -11.96 0.16
CA GLN A 114 6.42 -10.72 0.96
C GLN A 114 6.08 -9.47 0.12
N GLN A 115 5.58 -9.65 -1.10
CA GLN A 115 5.29 -8.55 -2.00
C GLN A 115 4.00 -8.79 -2.78
N LEU A 116 3.10 -7.83 -2.71
CA LEU A 116 1.94 -7.72 -3.59
C LEU A 116 2.22 -6.65 -4.63
N ARG A 117 2.12 -7.01 -5.90
CA ARG A 117 2.15 -6.05 -7.00
C ARG A 117 0.81 -6.04 -7.72
N ILE A 118 0.23 -4.86 -7.86
CA ILE A 118 -1.04 -4.61 -8.54
C ILE A 118 -0.77 -3.67 -9.71
N GLU A 119 -1.06 -4.15 -10.92
CA GLU A 119 -1.06 -3.34 -12.13
C GLU A 119 -2.50 -3.04 -12.53
N ALA A 120 -2.77 -1.77 -12.83
CA ALA A 120 -4.11 -1.25 -13.01
C ALA A 120 -4.16 -0.05 -13.97
N ASP A 121 -5.37 0.26 -14.44
CA ASP A 121 -5.67 1.49 -15.17
C ASP A 121 -6.56 2.43 -14.35
N ALA A 122 -6.18 3.70 -14.35
CA ALA A 122 -6.79 4.79 -13.60
C ALA A 122 -7.42 5.84 -14.50
N LEU A 123 -8.58 6.39 -14.14
CA LEU A 123 -9.10 7.61 -14.75
C LEU A 123 -8.47 8.85 -14.10
N SER A 124 -7.79 9.64 -14.91
CA SER A 124 -7.24 10.95 -14.57
C SER A 124 -8.05 12.07 -15.21
N ARG A 125 -8.11 13.22 -14.55
CA ARG A 125 -8.60 14.48 -15.10
C ARG A 125 -7.44 15.48 -15.11
N THR A 126 -7.09 15.96 -16.28
CA THR A 126 -6.08 17.01 -16.46
C THR A 126 -6.57 18.35 -15.90
N PRO A 127 -5.67 19.34 -15.66
CA PRO A 127 -6.08 20.70 -15.29
C PRO A 127 -7.06 21.36 -16.27
N LEU A 128 -7.03 20.94 -17.54
CA LEU A 128 -7.92 21.44 -18.60
C LEU A 128 -9.27 20.71 -18.63
N GLY A 129 -9.54 19.83 -17.68
CA GLY A 129 -10.80 19.09 -17.56
C GLY A 129 -10.92 17.86 -18.47
N GLN A 130 -9.89 17.54 -19.26
CA GLN A 130 -9.88 16.35 -20.10
C GLN A 130 -9.72 15.09 -19.24
N VAL A 131 -10.49 14.05 -19.53
CA VAL A 131 -10.40 12.75 -18.86
C VAL A 131 -9.58 11.79 -19.71
N ALA A 132 -8.60 11.12 -19.10
CA ALA A 132 -7.73 10.15 -19.76
C ALA A 132 -7.41 8.97 -18.83
N THR A 133 -7.21 7.80 -19.42
CA THR A 133 -6.74 6.61 -18.69
C THR A 133 -5.22 6.68 -18.48
N ARG A 134 -4.75 6.34 -17.28
CA ARG A 134 -3.35 6.33 -16.86
C ARG A 134 -2.99 5.00 -16.23
N PRO A 135 -1.81 4.43 -16.52
CA PRO A 135 -1.36 3.24 -15.82
C PRO A 135 -1.06 3.58 -14.35
N VAL A 136 -1.43 2.64 -13.47
CA VAL A 136 -1.14 2.61 -12.05
C VAL A 136 -0.39 1.33 -11.73
N LEU A 137 0.67 1.48 -10.95
CA LEU A 137 1.40 0.39 -10.34
C LEU A 137 1.40 0.60 -8.84
N ILE A 138 0.96 -0.40 -8.10
CA ILE A 138 1.02 -0.43 -6.64
C ILE A 138 1.89 -1.61 -6.23
N GLU A 139 2.93 -1.32 -5.47
CA GLU A 139 3.81 -2.34 -4.91
C GLU A 139 3.75 -2.26 -3.38
N ILE A 140 3.16 -3.28 -2.76
CA ILE A 140 3.08 -3.40 -1.31
C ILE A 140 4.11 -4.41 -0.86
N GLN A 141 5.02 -3.97 0.00
CA GLN A 141 5.98 -4.82 0.69
C GLN A 141 5.44 -5.10 2.08
N PHE A 142 5.19 -6.38 2.36
CA PHE A 142 4.85 -6.84 3.69
C PHE A 142 6.14 -7.10 4.44
N THR A 143 6.32 -6.41 5.56
CA THR A 143 7.43 -6.61 6.49
C THR A 143 7.17 -7.86 7.35
N SER A 144 7.26 -9.03 6.69
CA SER A 144 7.38 -10.41 7.20
C SER A 144 6.27 -10.97 8.12
N PRO A 145 6.20 -12.31 8.23
CA PRO A 145 5.63 -13.30 7.31
C PRO A 145 4.22 -13.79 7.72
#